data_AF-A0A7J6M0X1-F1
#
_entry.id   AF-A0A7J6M0X1-F1
#
_cell.length_a   1.000
_cell.length_b   1.000
_cell.length_c   1.000
_cell.angle_alpha   90.00
_cell.angle_beta   90.00
_cell.angle_gamma   90.00
#
_symmetry.space_group_name_H-M   'P 1'
#
loop_
_entity.id
_entity.type
_entity.pdbx_description
1 polymer ?
#
loop_
_entity_poly.entity_id
_entity_poly.type
_entity_poly.pdbx_seq_one_letter_code
_entity_poly.pdbx_strand_id
1 'polypeptide(L)'
;MRGNRKGRWDSMRFYRLGHMKHGKEKQGFRRIGPSFRYWHEMKDWLDKLIIYQRIEGPLNRMKEVQQYAEEIVFHARRNTAYSSQIVESMLRSAEARQILYEYLVPRYKDRPYFVTRMLNPFYLRYYDAQQRGYLEFIDWPGEFRAANPVGEGRKKRVAIEFDASRKGRRRHLVEARVLGILNEADPRFLTTEAYEKYVRATREGQTALEATPLGLHLADDRLAFRVRLTFYLSLLPIIFCIAFAIVVWFVSVPVYIWYYALLVITVVSPTTLYYSYANNSHSFMGLFAFLNGALAVCQVLSVWQVLAYVNNCETFVDECKVSGLRVVPAVTDPTYACSFYSVMDYSTFQHWADSQTTTFVMYLSFFVPVVVFHLMLLALSLMWYSKLRKGLRISTTGPAGGVAATVITSGYVARGTEADDADKVAVGVPVSSPKIKEEDKI
;
A
#
# COMPACT_ATOMS: atom_id res chain seq x y z
N MET A 1 17.90 57.08 -48.99
CA MET A 1 16.63 56.91 -48.24
C MET A 1 16.52 55.45 -47.78
N ARG A 2 16.80 55.15 -46.51
CA ARG A 2 16.48 53.83 -45.92
C ARG A 2 15.56 54.08 -44.73
N GLY A 3 14.27 53.81 -44.95
CA GLY A 3 13.21 54.05 -43.99
C GLY A 3 13.37 53.19 -42.73
N ASN A 4 13.49 53.87 -41.60
CA ASN A 4 13.55 53.29 -40.26
C ASN A 4 12.12 52.89 -39.84
N ARG A 5 11.71 51.62 -40.05
CA ARG A 5 10.45 51.10 -39.50
C ARG A 5 10.65 50.74 -38.03
N LYS A 6 10.44 51.72 -37.15
CA LYS A 6 10.25 51.49 -35.72
C LYS A 6 8.87 50.86 -35.47
N GLY A 7 8.83 49.87 -34.56
CA GLY A 7 7.64 49.65 -33.73
C GLY A 7 6.70 48.50 -34.10
N ARG A 8 7.21 47.26 -34.23
CA ARG A 8 6.38 46.07 -33.94
C ARG A 8 6.95 45.42 -32.69
N TRP A 9 6.23 45.54 -31.57
CA TRP A 9 6.55 44.84 -30.32
C TRP A 9 6.33 43.34 -30.57
N ASP A 10 7.38 42.69 -31.04
CA ASP A 10 7.39 41.27 -31.34
C ASP A 10 7.61 40.52 -30.00
N SER A 11 6.52 39.98 -29.45
CA SER A 11 6.48 39.23 -28.18
C SER A 11 7.39 37.98 -28.16
N MET A 12 7.96 37.61 -29.31
CA MET A 12 8.93 36.50 -29.46
C MET A 12 10.39 36.86 -29.15
N ARG A 13 10.71 38.05 -28.63
CA ARG A 13 12.11 38.41 -28.33
C ARG A 13 12.78 37.51 -27.29
N PHE A 14 12.01 36.94 -26.35
CA PHE A 14 12.57 36.06 -25.31
C PHE A 14 13.10 34.72 -25.83
N TYR A 15 12.67 34.26 -27.02
CA TYR A 15 13.13 33.00 -27.62
C TYR A 15 14.29 33.16 -28.62
N ARG A 16 14.68 34.40 -28.94
CA ARG A 16 15.63 34.74 -30.02
C ARG A 16 17.04 35.08 -29.55
N LEU A 17 17.49 34.52 -28.43
CA LEU A 17 18.88 34.68 -27.98
C LEU A 17 19.81 33.82 -28.86
N GLY A 18 20.25 34.41 -29.99
CA GLY A 18 21.63 34.37 -30.51
C GLY A 18 22.29 33.04 -30.86
N HIS A 19 21.68 31.89 -30.62
CA HIS A 19 22.30 30.61 -30.93
C HIS A 19 22.24 30.36 -32.43
N MET A 20 23.37 30.52 -33.12
CA MET A 20 23.53 30.05 -34.49
C MET A 20 23.97 28.58 -34.49
N LYS A 21 23.36 27.76 -35.35
CA LYS A 21 23.86 26.42 -35.68
C LYS A 21 24.33 26.45 -37.13
N HIS A 22 25.64 26.34 -37.35
CA HIS A 22 26.27 26.45 -38.67
C HIS A 22 25.82 27.68 -39.48
N GLY A 23 25.91 28.88 -38.87
CA GLY A 23 25.57 30.14 -39.55
C GLY A 23 24.08 30.37 -39.84
N LYS A 24 23.20 29.45 -39.41
CA LYS A 24 21.74 29.63 -39.46
C LYS A 24 21.19 29.87 -38.06
N GLU A 25 20.26 30.80 -37.95
CA GLU A 25 19.51 31.04 -36.71
C GLU A 25 18.86 29.72 -36.27
N LYS A 26 19.15 29.28 -35.05
CA LYS A 26 18.61 28.04 -34.51
C LYS A 26 17.10 28.23 -34.36
N GLN A 27 16.33 27.48 -35.14
CA GLN A 27 14.89 27.48 -35.01
C GLN A 27 14.51 26.96 -33.61
N GLY A 28 13.67 27.72 -32.90
CA GLY A 28 13.27 27.40 -31.52
C GLY A 28 12.47 26.11 -31.39
N PHE A 29 11.79 25.70 -32.46
CA PHE A 29 10.95 24.49 -32.51
C PHE A 29 11.64 23.35 -33.24
N ARG A 30 11.37 22.11 -32.82
CA ARG A 30 11.85 20.94 -33.56
C ARG A 30 11.01 20.77 -34.83
N ARG A 31 11.68 20.52 -35.95
CA ARG A 31 11.02 20.07 -37.17
C ARG A 31 10.68 18.59 -37.01
N ILE A 32 9.42 18.29 -36.72
CA ILE A 32 8.99 16.90 -36.53
C ILE A 32 7.89 16.53 -37.53
N GLY A 33 8.21 15.60 -38.42
CA GLY A 33 7.32 15.17 -39.51
C GLY A 33 7.08 16.24 -40.57
N PRO A 34 6.15 16.00 -41.50
CA PRO A 34 5.76 16.96 -42.52
C PRO A 34 5.08 18.19 -41.91
N SER A 35 5.41 19.38 -42.41
CA SER A 35 4.91 20.67 -41.89
C SER A 35 3.39 20.75 -41.82
N PHE A 36 2.68 20.25 -42.83
CA PHE A 36 1.22 20.29 -42.91
C PHE A 36 0.52 19.44 -41.84
N ARG A 37 1.18 18.40 -41.32
CA ARG A 37 0.60 17.47 -40.33
C ARG A 37 1.03 17.80 -38.89
N TYR A 38 2.12 18.54 -38.72
CA TYR A 38 2.68 18.87 -37.41
C TYR A 38 1.64 19.43 -36.43
N TRP A 39 0.90 20.46 -36.86
CA TRP A 39 -0.12 21.09 -36.02
C TRP A 39 -1.29 20.17 -35.69
N HIS A 40 -1.68 19.30 -36.63
CA HIS A 40 -2.72 18.33 -36.34
C HIS A 40 -2.29 17.35 -35.26
N GLU A 41 -1.06 16.86 -35.37
CA GLU A 41 -0.50 15.93 -34.40
C GLU A 41 -0.30 16.55 -33.01
N MET A 42 0.18 17.80 -32.92
CA MET A 42 0.37 18.48 -31.63
C MET A 42 -0.96 18.69 -30.90
N LYS A 43 -2.01 19.11 -31.62
CA LYS A 43 -3.36 19.28 -31.04
C LYS A 43 -3.95 17.95 -30.56
N ASP A 44 -3.76 16.87 -31.33
CA ASP A 44 -4.24 15.54 -30.92
C ASP A 44 -3.51 15.02 -29.68
N TRP A 45 -2.20 15.21 -29.57
CA TRP A 45 -1.44 14.83 -28.38
C TRP A 45 -1.84 15.63 -27.15
N LEU A 46 -2.09 16.92 -27.34
CA LEU A 46 -2.50 17.83 -26.29
C LEU A 46 -3.90 17.51 -25.76
N ASP A 47 -4.87 17.24 -26.63
CA ASP A 47 -6.21 16.76 -26.24
C ASP A 47 -6.09 15.47 -25.42
N LYS A 48 -5.30 14.50 -25.90
CA LYS A 48 -5.05 13.25 -25.18
C LYS A 48 -4.39 13.48 -23.82
N LEU A 49 -3.43 14.39 -23.73
CA LEU A 49 -2.76 14.71 -22.47
C LEU A 49 -3.75 15.27 -21.44
N ILE A 50 -4.66 16.15 -21.85
CA ILE A 50 -5.65 16.75 -20.96
C ILE A 50 -6.69 15.71 -20.51
N ILE A 51 -7.17 14.88 -21.42
CA ILE A 51 -8.15 13.83 -21.12
C ILE A 51 -7.54 12.79 -20.17
N TYR A 52 -6.39 12.23 -20.53
CA TYR A 52 -5.80 11.10 -19.80
C TYR A 52 -4.86 11.50 -18.67
N GLN A 53 -4.54 12.79 -18.51
CA GLN A 53 -3.59 13.34 -17.53
C GLN A 53 -2.12 12.90 -17.68
N ARG A 54 -1.88 11.76 -18.34
CA ARG A 54 -0.57 11.22 -18.70
C ARG A 54 -0.64 10.56 -20.07
N ILE A 55 0.37 10.80 -20.89
CA ILE A 55 0.54 10.13 -22.19
C ILE A 55 1.97 9.60 -22.33
N GLU A 56 2.11 8.54 -23.12
CA GLU A 56 3.40 7.98 -23.52
C GLU A 56 3.62 8.17 -25.01
N GLY A 57 4.76 8.74 -25.38
CA GLY A 57 5.09 9.00 -26.77
C GLY A 57 6.58 9.03 -27.05
N PRO A 58 6.97 9.33 -28.30
CA PRO A 58 8.35 9.64 -28.64
C PRO A 58 8.86 10.83 -27.82
N LEU A 59 10.04 10.72 -27.22
CA LEU A 59 10.58 11.73 -26.31
C LEU A 59 10.67 13.12 -26.96
N ASN A 60 11.04 13.18 -28.24
CA ASN A 60 11.10 14.42 -29.00
C ASN A 60 9.73 15.08 -29.19
N ARG A 61 8.67 14.30 -29.43
CA ARG A 61 7.29 14.79 -29.56
C ARG A 61 6.77 15.29 -28.23
N MET A 62 6.97 14.52 -27.16
CA MET A 62 6.50 14.88 -25.82
C MET A 62 7.13 16.19 -25.32
N LYS A 63 8.42 16.42 -25.61
CA LYS A 63 9.09 17.69 -25.28
C LYS A 63 8.51 18.91 -26.01
N GLU A 64 7.99 18.74 -27.23
CA GLU A 64 7.30 19.84 -27.93
C GLU A 64 5.90 20.05 -27.35
N VAL A 65 5.14 18.97 -27.11
CA VAL A 65 3.78 19.04 -26.55
C VAL A 65 3.78 19.71 -25.18
N GLN A 66 4.82 19.49 -24.37
CA GLN A 66 4.98 20.09 -23.04
C GLN A 66 4.82 21.61 -23.05
N GLN A 67 5.42 22.30 -24.03
CA GLN A 67 5.38 23.76 -24.13
C GLN A 67 3.95 24.26 -24.32
N TYR A 68 3.22 23.66 -25.25
CA TYR A 68 1.82 24.00 -25.53
C TYR A 68 0.90 23.69 -24.35
N ALA A 69 1.14 22.58 -23.65
CA ALA A 69 0.36 22.20 -22.47
C ALA A 69 0.51 23.23 -21.33
N GLU A 70 1.73 23.72 -21.09
CA GLU A 70 1.98 24.77 -20.09
C GLU A 70 1.32 26.10 -20.48
N GLU A 71 1.43 26.50 -21.75
CA GLU A 71 0.82 27.75 -22.25
C GLU A 71 -0.70 27.73 -22.18
N ILE A 72 -1.34 26.59 -22.49
CA ILE A 72 -2.81 26.49 -22.47
C ILE A 72 -3.36 26.60 -21.07
N VAL A 73 -2.74 25.96 -20.08
CA VAL A 73 -3.15 26.12 -18.67
C VAL A 73 -2.98 27.57 -18.23
N PHE A 74 -1.89 28.22 -18.65
CA PHE A 74 -1.65 29.63 -18.36
C PHE A 74 -2.71 30.57 -18.97
N HIS A 75 -3.07 30.36 -20.25
CA HIS A 75 -4.13 31.12 -20.91
C HIS A 75 -5.51 30.84 -20.32
N ALA A 76 -5.83 29.58 -20.04
CA ALA A 76 -7.09 29.20 -19.41
C ALA A 76 -7.29 29.87 -18.04
N ARG A 77 -6.21 29.97 -17.23
CA ARG A 77 -6.25 30.66 -15.93
C ARG A 77 -6.52 32.17 -16.04
N ARG A 78 -6.09 32.82 -17.12
CA ARG A 78 -6.29 34.27 -17.32
C ARG A 78 -7.74 34.63 -17.65
N ASN A 79 -8.50 33.70 -18.22
CA ASN A 79 -9.92 33.85 -18.54
C ASN A 79 -10.28 35.19 -19.23
N THR A 80 -9.48 35.60 -20.23
CA THR A 80 -9.77 36.76 -21.08
C THR A 80 -10.29 36.27 -22.43
N ALA A 81 -11.12 37.05 -23.13
CA ALA A 81 -11.65 36.67 -24.45
C ALA A 81 -10.55 36.23 -25.44
N TYR A 82 -9.42 36.95 -25.44
CA TYR A 82 -8.24 36.59 -26.22
C TYR A 82 -7.63 35.24 -25.82
N SER A 83 -7.54 34.97 -24.51
CA SER A 83 -6.99 33.69 -24.04
C SER A 83 -7.94 32.53 -24.33
N SER A 84 -9.25 32.74 -24.24
CA SER A 84 -10.24 31.73 -24.62
C SER A 84 -10.13 31.36 -26.09
N GLN A 85 -9.96 32.34 -26.99
CA GLN A 85 -9.72 32.09 -28.42
C GLN A 85 -8.45 31.27 -28.68
N ILE A 86 -7.36 31.53 -27.93
CA ILE A 86 -6.13 30.73 -28.04
C ILE A 86 -6.41 29.27 -27.63
N VAL A 87 -7.05 29.06 -26.49
CA VAL A 87 -7.37 27.71 -26.00
C VAL A 87 -8.27 26.97 -26.99
N GLU A 88 -9.31 27.62 -27.52
CA GLU A 88 -10.20 27.06 -28.54
C GLU A 88 -9.48 26.76 -29.86
N SER A 89 -8.49 27.57 -30.23
CA SER A 89 -7.71 27.31 -31.44
C SER A 89 -6.83 26.05 -31.30
N MET A 90 -6.44 25.69 -30.08
CA MET A 90 -5.52 24.59 -29.80
C MET A 90 -6.24 23.28 -29.45
N LEU A 91 -7.29 23.34 -28.63
CA LEU A 91 -8.04 22.15 -28.21
C LEU A 91 -9.17 21.85 -29.17
N ARG A 92 -9.23 20.62 -29.70
CA ARG A 92 -10.26 20.21 -30.67
C ARG A 92 -11.46 19.61 -29.96
N SER A 93 -11.18 18.77 -28.97
CA SER A 93 -12.22 18.09 -28.20
C SER A 93 -12.91 19.04 -27.22
N ALA A 94 -14.24 18.99 -27.19
CA ALA A 94 -15.04 19.67 -26.16
C ALA A 94 -14.77 19.07 -24.76
N GLU A 95 -14.54 17.75 -24.69
CA GLU A 95 -14.21 17.05 -23.45
C GLU A 95 -12.90 17.57 -22.84
N ALA A 96 -11.85 17.74 -23.65
CA ALA A 96 -10.58 18.29 -23.19
C ALA A 96 -10.75 19.71 -22.64
N ARG A 97 -11.56 20.55 -23.30
CA ARG A 97 -11.87 21.91 -22.82
C ARG A 97 -12.61 21.89 -21.50
N GLN A 98 -13.61 21.04 -21.35
CA GLN A 98 -14.34 20.87 -20.09
C GLN A 98 -13.38 20.46 -18.97
N ILE A 99 -12.54 19.45 -19.20
CA ILE A 99 -11.59 18.96 -18.19
C ILE A 99 -10.59 20.05 -17.79
N LEU A 100 -10.10 20.82 -18.76
CA LEU A 100 -9.18 21.93 -18.53
C LEU A 100 -9.77 22.97 -17.57
N TYR A 101 -10.98 23.46 -17.84
CA TYR A 101 -11.58 24.53 -17.04
C TYR A 101 -12.15 24.02 -15.71
N GLU A 102 -12.78 22.84 -15.68
CA GLU A 102 -13.40 22.31 -14.45
C GLU A 102 -12.37 21.73 -13.47
N TYR A 103 -11.33 21.05 -13.97
CA TYR A 103 -10.41 20.30 -13.09
C TYR A 103 -8.99 20.88 -13.07
N LEU A 104 -8.39 21.19 -14.23
CA LEU A 104 -6.98 21.60 -14.28
C LEU A 104 -6.78 23.04 -13.79
N VAL A 105 -7.63 23.98 -14.19
CA VAL A 105 -7.52 25.39 -13.78
C VAL A 105 -7.63 25.54 -12.26
N PRO A 106 -8.65 24.95 -11.57
CA PRO A 106 -8.71 25.00 -10.11
C PRO A 106 -7.54 24.30 -9.44
N ARG A 107 -7.08 23.15 -9.96
CA ARG A 107 -5.94 22.39 -9.42
C ARG A 107 -4.65 23.22 -9.39
N TYR A 108 -4.39 23.99 -10.45
CA TYR A 108 -3.16 24.77 -10.59
C TYR A 108 -3.32 26.25 -10.23
N LYS A 109 -4.36 26.60 -9.45
CA LYS A 109 -4.58 27.98 -9.01
C LYS A 109 -3.33 28.58 -8.34
N ASP A 110 -2.72 27.82 -7.43
CA ASP A 110 -1.57 28.25 -6.64
C ASP A 110 -0.20 27.97 -7.32
N ARG A 111 -0.21 27.32 -8.49
CA ARG A 111 0.99 26.95 -9.23
C ARG A 111 1.19 27.89 -10.42
N PRO A 112 2.17 28.82 -10.40
CA PRO A 112 2.34 29.79 -11.48
C PRO A 112 2.82 29.15 -12.79
N TYR A 113 3.78 28.22 -12.72
CA TYR A 113 4.43 27.56 -13.86
C TYR A 113 4.75 26.10 -13.55
N PHE A 114 5.23 25.35 -14.55
CA PHE A 114 5.64 23.95 -14.44
C PHE A 114 4.50 23.05 -13.95
N VAL A 115 3.38 23.07 -14.68
CA VAL A 115 2.20 22.24 -14.39
C VAL A 115 2.32 20.83 -14.99
N THR A 116 3.31 20.60 -15.85
CA THR A 116 3.61 19.31 -16.45
C THR A 116 5.00 18.83 -16.07
N ARG A 117 5.20 17.51 -16.17
CA ARG A 117 6.48 16.84 -15.96
C ARG A 117 6.78 15.92 -17.12
N MET A 118 8.01 15.98 -17.61
CA MET A 118 8.55 15.03 -18.57
C MET A 118 9.40 13.98 -17.84
N LEU A 119 9.12 12.71 -18.09
CA LEU A 119 9.87 11.58 -17.55
C LEU A 119 10.42 10.72 -18.67
N ASN A 120 11.71 10.40 -18.57
CA ASN A 120 12.37 9.48 -19.47
C ASN A 120 12.53 8.13 -18.76
N PRO A 121 11.80 7.08 -19.17
CA PRO A 121 11.90 5.76 -18.55
C PRO A 121 13.15 4.97 -19.02
N PHE A 122 13.99 5.56 -19.88
CA PHE A 122 15.25 4.97 -20.36
C PHE A 122 15.10 3.63 -21.10
N TYR A 123 13.93 3.34 -21.68
CA TYR A 123 13.77 2.25 -22.64
C TYR A 123 13.48 2.74 -24.05
N LEU A 124 13.76 1.87 -25.01
CA LEU A 124 13.55 2.09 -26.43
C LEU A 124 12.36 1.25 -26.90
N ARG A 125 11.61 1.74 -27.89
CA ARG A 125 10.56 0.94 -28.53
C ARG A 125 11.17 -0.26 -29.26
N TYR A 126 10.54 -1.42 -29.13
CA TYR A 126 11.06 -2.70 -29.60
C TYR A 126 11.44 -2.73 -31.10
N TYR A 127 10.61 -2.15 -31.98
CA TYR A 127 10.78 -2.31 -33.43
C TYR A 127 11.76 -1.35 -34.08
N ASP A 128 11.82 -0.09 -33.64
CA ASP A 128 12.59 0.98 -34.30
C ASP A 128 13.57 1.69 -33.36
N ALA A 129 13.76 1.13 -32.16
CA ALA A 129 14.61 1.67 -31.12
C ALA A 129 14.31 3.16 -30.80
N GLN A 130 13.09 3.64 -31.05
CA GLN A 130 12.75 5.03 -30.79
C GLN A 130 12.64 5.27 -29.28
N GLN A 131 13.36 6.30 -28.80
CA GLN A 131 13.32 6.67 -27.39
C GLN A 131 11.92 7.17 -26.98
N ARG A 132 11.38 6.55 -25.94
CA ARG A 132 10.06 6.86 -25.38
C ARG A 132 10.16 7.81 -24.20
N GLY A 133 9.05 8.44 -23.87
CA GLY A 133 8.93 9.30 -22.69
C GLY A 133 7.48 9.48 -22.27
N TYR A 134 7.28 9.72 -20.98
CA TYR A 134 5.99 10.05 -20.39
C TYR A 134 5.87 11.56 -20.17
N LEU A 135 4.80 12.14 -20.66
CA LEU A 135 4.40 13.49 -20.32
C LEU A 135 3.17 13.40 -19.42
N GLU A 136 3.24 14.00 -18.24
CA GLU A 136 2.13 14.01 -17.28
C GLU A 136 1.87 15.41 -16.75
N PHE A 137 0.62 15.66 -16.37
CA PHE A 137 0.25 16.73 -15.47
C PHE A 137 0.79 16.43 -14.06
N ILE A 138 0.97 17.45 -13.24
CA ILE A 138 1.50 17.33 -11.86
C ILE A 138 0.32 17.36 -10.86
N ASP A 139 0.53 16.89 -9.62
CA ASP A 139 -0.50 16.95 -8.57
C ASP A 139 -1.78 16.15 -8.93
N TRP A 140 -1.66 15.13 -9.81
CA TRP A 140 -2.75 14.23 -10.19
C TRP A 140 -2.62 12.87 -9.47
N PRO A 141 -3.74 12.16 -9.25
CA PRO A 141 -3.71 10.87 -8.56
C PRO A 141 -2.90 9.82 -9.34
N GLY A 142 -1.85 9.26 -8.73
CA GLY A 142 -1.02 8.26 -9.39
C GLY A 142 0.13 8.83 -10.23
N GLU A 143 0.55 10.07 -9.99
CA GLU A 143 1.78 10.62 -10.58
C GLU A 143 3.02 9.78 -10.23
N PHE A 144 4.00 9.69 -11.14
CA PHE A 144 5.18 8.84 -10.92
C PHE A 144 6.04 9.31 -9.75
N ARG A 145 6.07 10.62 -9.52
CA ARG A 145 6.84 11.24 -8.43
C ARG A 145 6.03 12.36 -7.81
N ALA A 146 5.87 12.34 -6.50
CA ALA A 146 5.22 13.42 -5.78
C ALA A 146 5.88 14.78 -6.08
N ALA A 147 5.09 15.76 -6.52
CA ALA A 147 5.58 17.10 -6.73
C ALA A 147 5.93 17.82 -5.43
N ASN A 148 6.71 18.89 -5.54
CA ASN A 148 6.83 19.82 -4.43
C ASN A 148 5.50 20.56 -4.27
N PRO A 149 4.92 20.57 -3.05
CA PRO A 149 3.66 21.23 -2.81
C PRO A 149 3.82 22.74 -2.97
N VAL A 150 2.75 23.42 -3.37
CA VAL A 150 2.66 24.87 -3.54
C VAL A 150 1.55 25.43 -2.64
N GLY A 151 1.46 26.76 -2.53
CA GLY A 151 0.41 27.42 -1.74
C GLY A 151 0.37 26.94 -0.29
N GLU A 152 -0.83 26.59 0.19
CA GLU A 152 -1.04 26.08 1.56
C GLU A 152 -0.29 24.78 1.84
N GLY A 153 -0.16 23.89 0.84
CA GLY A 153 0.61 22.66 0.99
C GLY A 153 2.10 22.94 1.25
N ARG A 154 2.65 24.01 0.65
CA ARG A 154 4.03 24.44 0.91
C ARG A 154 4.18 24.98 2.32
N LYS A 155 3.25 25.83 2.77
CA LYS A 155 3.22 26.34 4.16
C LYS A 155 3.19 25.20 5.17
N LYS A 156 2.32 24.21 4.95
CA LYS A 156 2.23 23.01 5.80
C LYS A 156 3.56 22.26 5.86
N ARG A 157 4.16 21.92 4.70
CA ARG A 157 5.45 21.21 4.67
C ARG A 157 6.53 21.99 5.40
N VAL A 158 6.66 23.28 5.10
CA VAL A 158 7.67 24.15 5.70
C VAL A 158 7.46 24.27 7.22
N ALA A 159 6.23 24.43 7.70
CA ALA A 159 5.92 24.49 9.13
C ALA A 159 6.32 23.20 9.86
N ILE A 160 5.99 22.04 9.29
CA ILE A 160 6.35 20.74 9.87
C ILE A 160 7.88 20.55 9.90
N GLU A 161 8.56 20.80 8.78
CA GLU A 161 10.02 20.67 8.70
C GLU A 161 10.73 21.68 9.61
N PHE A 162 10.16 22.88 9.77
CA PHE A 162 10.65 23.90 10.68
C PHE A 162 10.53 23.46 12.14
N ASP A 163 9.37 22.96 12.59
CA ASP A 163 9.17 22.53 13.98
C ASP A 163 9.96 21.24 14.33
N ALA A 164 10.13 20.33 13.37
CA ALA A 164 10.69 19.00 13.61
C ALA A 164 12.13 18.99 14.15
N SER A 165 12.99 19.94 13.76
CA SER A 165 14.40 19.92 14.20
C SER A 165 15.07 21.29 14.17
N ARG A 166 16.15 21.44 14.95
CA ARG A 166 17.00 22.65 14.92
C ARG A 166 17.60 22.90 13.53
N LYS A 167 17.95 21.84 12.80
CA LYS A 167 18.47 21.92 11.43
C LYS A 167 17.38 22.38 10.46
N GLY A 168 16.16 21.87 10.61
CA GLY A 168 14.97 22.29 9.87
C GLY A 168 14.69 23.78 10.05
N ARG A 169 14.70 24.27 11.29
CA ARG A 169 14.58 25.71 11.58
C ARG A 169 15.60 26.55 10.82
N ARG A 170 16.88 26.19 10.87
CA ARG A 170 17.94 26.92 10.14
C ARG A 170 17.73 26.89 8.63
N ARG A 171 17.32 25.75 8.07
CA ARG A 171 17.12 25.57 6.62
C ARG A 171 15.94 26.37 6.10
N HIS A 172 14.84 26.41 6.86
CA HIS A 172 13.57 26.97 6.41
C HIS A 172 13.25 28.35 6.99
N LEU A 173 14.14 28.97 7.77
CA LEU A 173 13.89 30.28 8.41
C LEU A 173 13.49 31.37 7.40
N VAL A 174 14.26 31.51 6.32
CA VAL A 174 14.00 32.55 5.31
C VAL A 174 12.68 32.27 4.60
N GLU A 175 12.45 31.02 4.22
CA GLU A 175 11.23 30.61 3.53
C GLU A 175 9.98 30.76 4.40
N ALA A 176 10.05 30.33 5.66
CA ALA A 176 8.96 30.47 6.63
C ALA A 176 8.64 31.95 6.91
N ARG A 177 9.65 32.83 6.90
CA ARG A 177 9.44 34.28 6.99
C ARG A 177 8.70 34.82 5.77
N VAL A 178 9.12 34.45 4.55
CA VAL A 178 8.43 34.88 3.31
C VAL A 178 7.00 34.36 3.25
N LEU A 179 6.75 33.16 3.77
CA LEU A 179 5.42 32.56 3.83
C LEU A 179 4.51 33.14 4.93
N GLY A 180 5.05 34.00 5.82
CA GLY A 180 4.29 34.63 6.89
C GLY A 180 3.82 33.67 7.98
N ILE A 181 4.55 32.58 8.23
CA ILE A 181 4.17 31.55 9.23
C ILE A 181 4.95 31.66 10.55
N LEU A 182 5.93 32.57 10.62
CA LEU A 182 6.74 32.80 11.82
C LEU A 182 6.12 33.89 12.70
N ASN A 183 6.32 33.77 14.01
CA ASN A 183 5.97 34.82 14.94
C ASN A 183 6.86 36.06 14.71
N GLU A 184 6.26 37.25 14.67
CA GLU A 184 6.97 38.52 14.50
C GLU A 184 7.87 38.83 15.71
N ALA A 185 7.43 38.49 16.92
CA ALA A 185 8.16 38.76 18.16
C ALA A 185 9.35 37.80 18.38
N ASP A 186 9.19 36.51 18.08
CA ASP A 186 10.28 35.52 18.12
C ASP A 186 10.28 34.64 16.86
N PRO A 187 11.15 34.93 15.88
CA PRO A 187 11.25 34.18 14.63
C PRO A 187 11.71 32.72 14.79
N ARG A 188 12.06 32.29 16.00
CA ARG A 188 12.41 30.88 16.30
C ARG A 188 11.20 29.98 16.39
N PHE A 189 10.00 30.54 16.51
CA PHE A 189 8.75 29.82 16.67
C PHE A 189 7.76 30.19 15.56
N LEU A 190 6.87 29.25 15.26
CA LEU A 190 5.73 29.48 14.38
C LEU A 190 4.70 30.38 15.07
N THR A 191 3.83 31.02 14.31
CA THR A 191 2.62 31.63 14.89
C THR A 191 1.75 30.55 15.53
N THR A 192 0.98 30.91 16.55
CA THR A 192 0.04 29.98 17.22
C THR A 192 -0.92 29.37 16.21
N GLU A 193 -1.48 30.19 15.33
CA GLU A 193 -2.36 29.76 14.24
C GLU A 193 -1.68 28.75 13.29
N ALA A 194 -0.46 29.05 12.83
CA ALA A 194 0.26 28.15 11.93
C ALA A 194 0.65 26.83 12.61
N TYR A 195 1.03 26.88 13.88
CA TYR A 195 1.35 25.69 14.66
C TYR A 195 0.12 24.79 14.83
N GLU A 196 -1.01 25.34 15.24
CA GLU A 196 -2.24 24.57 15.42
C GLU A 196 -2.74 23.98 14.09
N LYS A 197 -2.78 24.81 13.04
CA LYS A 197 -3.27 24.42 11.72
C LYS A 197 -2.40 23.35 11.04
N TYR A 198 -1.07 23.48 11.10
CA TYR A 198 -0.17 22.64 10.31
C TYR A 198 0.51 21.54 11.13
N VAL A 199 0.94 21.84 12.35
CA VAL A 199 1.77 20.92 13.15
C VAL A 199 0.90 20.04 14.05
N ARG A 200 0.03 20.63 14.87
CA ARG A 200 -0.83 19.88 15.80
C ARG A 200 -1.74 18.90 15.04
N ALA A 201 -2.47 19.39 14.04
CA ALA A 201 -3.34 18.56 13.21
C ALA A 201 -2.61 17.38 12.53
N THR A 202 -1.34 17.58 12.15
CA THR A 202 -0.54 16.49 11.54
C THR A 202 -0.11 15.46 12.58
N ARG A 203 0.29 15.90 13.78
CA ARG A 203 0.67 14.99 14.88
C ARG A 203 -0.51 14.15 15.37
N GLU A 204 -1.68 14.77 15.53
CA GLU A 204 -2.91 14.06 15.93
C GLU A 204 -3.30 13.02 14.87
N GLY A 205 -3.22 13.38 13.59
CA GLY A 205 -3.42 12.43 12.49
C GLY A 205 -2.42 11.27 12.49
N GLN A 206 -1.15 11.53 12.84
CA GLN A 206 -0.13 10.48 12.97
C GLN A 206 -0.38 9.55 14.15
N THR A 207 -0.79 10.08 15.31
CA THR A 207 -1.14 9.24 16.47
C THR A 207 -2.36 8.36 16.20
N ALA A 208 -3.33 8.86 15.41
CA ALA A 208 -4.46 8.06 14.95
C ALA A 208 -4.03 6.97 13.94
N LEU A 209 -3.02 7.26 13.11
CA LEU A 209 -2.36 6.32 12.18
C LEU A 209 -1.61 5.22 12.93
N GLU A 210 -0.90 5.55 14.01
CA GLU A 210 -0.20 4.58 14.86
C GLU A 210 -1.16 3.71 15.67
N ALA A 211 -2.38 4.19 15.94
CA ALA A 211 -3.46 3.41 16.54
C ALA A 211 -4.17 2.46 15.55
N THR A 212 -3.71 2.36 14.29
CA THR A 212 -4.24 1.43 13.29
C THR A 212 -3.57 0.05 13.40
N PRO A 213 -4.33 -1.04 13.24
CA PRO A 213 -3.78 -2.38 13.37
C PRO A 213 -2.85 -2.67 12.19
N LEU A 214 -1.56 -2.87 12.49
CA LEU A 214 -0.55 -3.29 11.50
C LEU A 214 -0.44 -2.36 10.28
N GLY A 215 -0.85 -1.09 10.39
CA GLY A 215 -0.85 -0.14 9.27
C GLY A 215 -1.98 -0.34 8.25
N LEU A 216 -2.99 -1.18 8.53
CA LEU A 216 -4.19 -1.28 7.71
C LEU A 216 -5.21 -0.21 8.14
N HIS A 217 -5.44 0.77 7.28
CA HIS A 217 -6.51 1.73 7.45
C HIS A 217 -7.82 1.21 6.90
N LEU A 218 -8.77 0.88 7.77
CA LEU A 218 -10.09 0.40 7.38
C LEU A 218 -11.04 1.60 7.33
N ALA A 219 -11.81 1.80 6.26
CA ALA A 219 -12.68 2.99 6.16
C ALA A 219 -13.94 2.93 7.05
N ASP A 220 -14.23 1.79 7.67
CA ASP A 220 -15.37 1.61 8.58
C ASP A 220 -14.89 1.06 9.93
N ASP A 221 -15.12 1.84 10.99
CA ASP A 221 -14.70 1.54 12.36
C ASP A 221 -15.39 0.28 12.92
N ARG A 222 -16.62 -0.04 12.47
CA ARG A 222 -17.33 -1.25 12.90
C ARG A 222 -16.71 -2.51 12.32
N LEU A 223 -16.23 -2.43 11.09
CA LEU A 223 -15.45 -3.50 10.46
C LEU A 223 -14.04 -3.58 11.04
N ALA A 224 -13.45 -2.44 11.42
CA ALA A 224 -12.13 -2.37 12.03
C ALA A 224 -12.01 -3.21 13.30
N PHE A 225 -13.01 -3.15 14.19
CA PHE A 225 -13.04 -3.99 15.38
C PHE A 225 -13.01 -5.50 15.05
N ARG A 226 -13.80 -5.94 14.05
CA ARG A 226 -13.88 -7.36 13.68
C ARG A 226 -12.60 -7.86 13.02
N VAL A 227 -11.96 -7.04 12.19
CA VAL A 227 -10.66 -7.37 11.58
C VAL A 227 -9.56 -7.42 12.66
N ARG A 228 -9.56 -6.50 13.63
CA ARG A 228 -8.63 -6.55 14.77
C ARG A 228 -8.80 -7.84 15.56
N LEU A 229 -10.04 -8.20 15.86
CA LEU A 229 -10.35 -9.42 16.60
C LEU A 229 -9.85 -10.67 15.86
N THR A 230 -10.02 -10.76 14.53
CA THR A 230 -9.53 -11.93 13.77
C THR A 230 -8.00 -12.01 13.75
N PHE A 231 -7.28 -10.88 13.72
CA PHE A 231 -5.83 -10.86 13.87
C PHE A 231 -5.37 -11.26 15.27
N TYR A 232 -6.00 -10.75 16.33
CA TYR A 232 -5.61 -11.15 17.68
C TYR A 232 -5.86 -12.63 17.94
N LEU A 233 -6.99 -13.17 17.44
CA LEU A 233 -7.27 -14.60 17.51
C LEU A 233 -6.26 -15.45 16.73
N SER A 234 -5.70 -14.94 15.62
CA SER A 234 -4.69 -15.70 14.85
C SER A 234 -3.32 -15.76 15.51
N LEU A 235 -3.06 -14.92 16.51
CA LEU A 235 -1.85 -14.98 17.33
C LEU A 235 -1.93 -15.98 18.48
N LEU A 236 -3.14 -16.34 18.93
CA LEU A 236 -3.31 -17.26 20.07
C LEU A 236 -2.69 -18.66 19.82
N PRO A 237 -2.91 -19.34 18.68
CA PRO A 237 -2.24 -20.61 18.39
C PRO A 237 -0.71 -20.52 18.47
N ILE A 238 -0.13 -19.39 18.03
CA ILE A 238 1.32 -19.16 18.05
C ILE A 238 1.82 -19.11 19.50
N ILE A 239 1.12 -18.39 20.37
CA ILE A 239 1.49 -18.29 21.79
C ILE A 239 1.47 -19.66 22.46
N PHE A 240 0.43 -20.48 22.21
CA PHE A 240 0.35 -21.83 22.76
C PHE A 240 1.44 -22.77 22.22
N CYS A 241 1.74 -22.71 20.93
CA CYS A 241 2.81 -23.53 20.35
C CYS A 241 4.20 -23.12 20.86
N ILE A 242 4.46 -21.82 21.07
CA ILE A 242 5.71 -21.33 21.67
C ILE A 242 5.80 -21.77 23.13
N ALA A 243 4.72 -21.64 23.90
CA ALA A 243 4.69 -22.09 25.29
C ALA A 243 4.96 -23.60 25.40
N PHE A 244 4.36 -24.41 24.52
CA PHE A 244 4.63 -25.84 24.46
C PHE A 244 6.10 -26.14 24.09
N ALA A 245 6.67 -25.44 23.11
CA ALA A 245 8.08 -25.62 22.74
C ALA A 245 9.04 -25.32 23.90
N ILE A 246 8.73 -24.31 24.73
CA ILE A 246 9.48 -24.01 25.95
C ILE A 246 9.38 -25.18 26.95
N VAL A 247 8.17 -25.70 27.18
CA VAL A 247 7.96 -26.79 28.15
C VAL A 247 8.64 -28.09 27.70
N VAL A 248 8.57 -28.44 26.41
CA VAL A 248 9.26 -29.62 25.84
C VAL A 248 10.76 -29.57 26.11
N TRP A 249 11.37 -28.38 26.06
CA TRP A 249 12.80 -28.21 26.31
C TRP A 249 13.21 -28.58 27.74
N PHE A 250 12.29 -28.50 28.71
CA PHE A 250 12.55 -28.83 30.10
C PHE A 250 12.10 -30.24 30.52
N VAL A 251 11.08 -30.81 29.85
CA VAL A 251 10.40 -32.04 30.32
C VAL A 251 10.76 -33.28 29.47
N SER A 252 11.58 -33.15 28.43
CA SER A 252 12.10 -34.29 27.61
C SER A 252 11.00 -35.24 27.07
N VAL A 253 9.90 -34.64 26.61
CA VAL A 253 8.72 -35.35 26.11
C VAL A 253 8.90 -35.70 24.62
N PRO A 254 8.39 -36.86 24.13
CA PRO A 254 8.58 -37.27 22.74
C PRO A 254 7.88 -36.33 21.75
N VAL A 255 8.66 -35.62 20.93
CA VAL A 255 8.15 -34.74 19.87
C VAL A 255 8.59 -35.26 18.50
N TYR A 256 7.62 -35.48 17.62
CA TYR A 256 7.91 -35.83 16.23
C TYR A 256 8.42 -34.64 15.43
N ILE A 257 9.32 -34.90 14.47
CA ILE A 257 9.94 -33.87 13.63
C ILE A 257 8.92 -32.99 12.87
N TRP A 258 7.78 -33.56 12.49
CA TRP A 258 6.74 -32.87 11.76
C TRP A 258 5.96 -31.85 12.61
N TYR A 259 6.06 -31.90 13.95
CA TYR A 259 5.55 -30.85 14.84
C TYR A 259 6.18 -29.48 14.53
N TYR A 260 7.49 -29.45 14.25
CA TYR A 260 8.18 -28.22 13.90
C TYR A 260 7.70 -27.65 12.56
N ALA A 261 7.32 -28.51 11.61
CA ALA A 261 6.69 -28.07 10.37
C ALA A 261 5.33 -27.41 10.63
N LEU A 262 4.51 -27.98 11.52
CA LEU A 262 3.25 -27.36 11.93
C LEU A 262 3.46 -26.01 12.61
N LEU A 263 4.44 -25.89 13.51
CA LEU A 263 4.80 -24.63 14.16
C LEU A 263 5.12 -23.54 13.13
N VAL A 264 5.96 -23.85 12.14
CA VAL A 264 6.32 -22.90 11.07
C VAL A 264 5.09 -22.47 10.28
N ILE A 265 4.21 -23.41 9.91
CA ILE A 265 2.99 -23.10 9.16
C ILE A 265 2.05 -22.23 10.00
N THR A 266 1.90 -22.52 11.30
CA THR A 266 1.10 -21.72 12.24
C THR A 266 1.61 -20.28 12.34
N VAL A 267 2.93 -20.08 12.40
CA VAL A 267 3.58 -18.75 12.44
C VAL A 267 3.42 -17.99 11.12
N VAL A 268 3.47 -18.67 9.99
CA VAL A 268 3.33 -18.04 8.67
C VAL A 268 1.86 -17.73 8.34
N SER A 269 0.90 -18.50 8.88
CA SER A 269 -0.52 -18.36 8.54
C SER A 269 -1.10 -16.93 8.65
N PRO A 270 -0.78 -16.09 9.67
CA PRO A 270 -1.33 -14.73 9.77
C PRO A 270 -0.89 -13.81 8.64
N THR A 271 0.21 -14.11 7.95
CA THR A 271 0.65 -13.33 6.78
C THR A 271 -0.34 -13.46 5.62
N THR A 272 -0.93 -14.64 5.41
CA THR A 272 -1.97 -14.85 4.39
C THR A 272 -3.27 -14.10 4.73
N LEU A 273 -3.60 -14.00 6.02
CA LEU A 273 -4.71 -13.16 6.51
C LEU A 273 -4.45 -11.67 6.22
N TYR A 274 -3.22 -11.20 6.47
CA TYR A 274 -2.80 -9.83 6.15
C TYR A 274 -2.93 -9.52 4.65
N TYR A 275 -2.37 -10.35 3.78
CA TYR A 275 -2.47 -10.12 2.34
C TYR A 275 -3.90 -10.22 1.80
N SER A 276 -4.76 -11.02 2.44
CA SER A 276 -6.18 -11.05 2.09
C SER A 276 -6.86 -9.72 2.33
N TYR A 277 -6.65 -9.11 3.51
CA TYR A 277 -7.23 -7.81 3.82
C TYR A 277 -6.57 -6.67 3.04
N ALA A 278 -5.24 -6.66 2.92
CA ALA A 278 -4.49 -5.62 2.22
C ALA A 278 -4.90 -5.49 0.75
N ASN A 279 -5.09 -6.64 0.08
CA ASN A 279 -5.41 -6.70 -1.35
C ASN A 279 -6.89 -6.92 -1.63
N ASN A 280 -7.74 -6.98 -0.61
CA ASN A 280 -9.16 -7.36 -0.71
C ASN A 280 -9.39 -8.65 -1.53
N SER A 281 -8.55 -9.66 -1.31
CA SER A 281 -8.51 -10.88 -2.13
C SER A 281 -9.17 -12.06 -1.41
N HIS A 282 -10.22 -12.59 -2.04
CA HIS A 282 -10.90 -13.80 -1.58
C HIS A 282 -10.01 -15.05 -1.73
N SER A 283 -9.09 -15.10 -2.70
CA SER A 283 -8.18 -16.23 -2.89
C SER A 283 -7.23 -16.39 -1.70
N PHE A 284 -6.64 -15.30 -1.21
CA PHE A 284 -5.80 -15.33 -0.01
C PHE A 284 -6.62 -15.66 1.25
N MET A 285 -7.87 -15.23 1.35
CA MET A 285 -8.75 -15.63 2.46
C MET A 285 -9.05 -17.13 2.42
N GLY A 286 -9.29 -17.68 1.22
CA GLY A 286 -9.49 -19.11 1.02
C GLY A 286 -8.26 -19.95 1.39
N LEU A 287 -7.06 -19.46 1.06
CA LEU A 287 -5.81 -20.10 1.48
C LEU A 287 -5.66 -20.09 3.01
N PHE A 288 -5.95 -18.97 3.67
CA PHE A 288 -5.93 -18.89 5.13
C PHE A 288 -6.94 -19.88 5.78
N ALA A 289 -8.13 -20.02 5.20
CA ALA A 289 -9.12 -21.00 5.64
C ALA A 289 -8.60 -22.43 5.51
N PHE A 290 -8.07 -22.79 4.33
CA PHE A 290 -7.51 -24.11 4.08
C PHE A 290 -6.37 -24.45 5.05
N LEU A 291 -5.43 -23.52 5.25
CA LEU A 291 -4.30 -23.70 6.17
C LEU A 291 -4.78 -23.97 7.60
N ASN A 292 -5.75 -23.20 8.12
CA ASN A 292 -6.26 -23.41 9.48
C ASN A 292 -7.04 -24.73 9.62
N GLY A 293 -7.80 -25.13 8.60
CA GLY A 293 -8.46 -26.44 8.58
C GLY A 293 -7.46 -27.60 8.58
N ALA A 294 -6.44 -27.52 7.72
CA ALA A 294 -5.38 -28.52 7.66
C ALA A 294 -4.59 -28.59 8.97
N LEU A 295 -4.22 -27.44 9.55
CA LEU A 295 -3.55 -27.36 10.84
C LEU A 295 -4.38 -28.02 11.94
N ALA A 296 -5.69 -27.75 12.04
CA ALA A 296 -6.54 -28.38 13.04
C ALA A 296 -6.52 -29.92 12.95
N VAL A 297 -6.64 -30.48 11.74
CA VAL A 297 -6.59 -31.92 11.51
C VAL A 297 -5.22 -32.50 11.85
N CYS A 298 -4.14 -31.88 11.36
CA CYS A 298 -2.78 -32.33 11.63
C CYS A 298 -2.45 -32.28 13.13
N GLN A 299 -2.94 -31.29 13.86
CA GLN A 299 -2.74 -31.20 15.32
C GLN A 299 -3.46 -32.32 16.06
N VAL A 300 -4.69 -32.69 15.66
CA VAL A 300 -5.40 -33.84 16.25
C VAL A 300 -4.65 -35.15 15.97
N LEU A 301 -4.18 -35.35 14.74
CA LEU A 301 -3.36 -36.51 14.39
C LEU A 301 -2.06 -36.54 15.20
N SER A 302 -1.49 -35.38 15.52
CA SER A 302 -0.23 -35.28 16.29
C SER A 302 -0.40 -35.79 17.71
N VAL A 303 -1.47 -35.35 18.36
CA VAL A 303 -1.82 -35.77 19.71
C VAL A 303 -2.09 -37.27 19.70
N TRP A 304 -2.89 -37.76 18.73
CA TRP A 304 -3.20 -39.18 18.64
C TRP A 304 -1.95 -40.05 18.47
N GLN A 305 -1.01 -39.67 17.60
CA GLN A 305 0.25 -40.40 17.41
C GLN A 305 1.09 -40.45 18.68
N VAL A 306 1.23 -39.33 19.40
CA VAL A 306 2.01 -39.31 20.65
C VAL A 306 1.34 -40.12 21.74
N LEU A 307 0.01 -40.02 21.90
CA LEU A 307 -0.72 -40.82 22.89
C LEU A 307 -0.59 -42.32 22.60
N ALA A 308 -0.71 -42.73 21.34
CA ALA A 308 -0.52 -44.12 20.92
C ALA A 308 0.92 -44.59 21.18
N TYR A 309 1.91 -43.73 20.90
CA TYR A 309 3.32 -44.04 21.14
C TYR A 309 3.64 -44.26 22.62
N VAL A 310 3.13 -43.42 23.50
CA VAL A 310 3.36 -43.56 24.95
C VAL A 310 2.67 -44.82 25.50
N ASN A 311 1.45 -45.12 25.07
CA ASN A 311 0.77 -46.38 25.44
C ASN A 311 1.58 -47.62 24.99
N ASN A 312 2.19 -47.54 23.81
CA ASN A 312 3.06 -48.60 23.30
C ASN A 312 4.38 -48.73 24.09
N CYS A 313 4.83 -47.67 24.77
CA CYS A 313 6.01 -47.73 25.64
C CYS A 313 5.69 -48.48 26.95
N GLU A 314 4.50 -48.29 27.50
CA GLU A 314 4.02 -49.03 28.68
C GLU A 314 3.98 -50.54 28.38
N THR A 315 3.37 -50.94 27.26
CA THR A 315 3.34 -52.35 26.86
C THR A 315 4.73 -52.93 26.59
N PHE A 316 5.65 -52.13 26.04
CA PHE A 316 7.05 -52.54 25.86
C PHE A 316 7.78 -52.78 27.20
N VAL A 317 7.57 -51.91 28.18
CA VAL A 317 8.17 -52.02 29.53
C VAL A 317 7.66 -53.26 30.27
N ASP A 318 6.38 -53.60 30.09
CA ASP A 318 5.78 -54.80 30.69
C ASP A 318 6.30 -56.10 30.07
N GLU A 319 6.59 -56.09 28.76
CA GLU A 319 7.01 -57.29 28.02
C GLU A 319 8.52 -57.54 28.01
N CYS A 320 9.35 -56.51 28.24
CA CYS A 320 10.80 -56.58 28.18
C CYS A 320 11.46 -56.21 29.52
N LYS A 321 12.58 -56.86 29.87
CA LYS A 321 13.36 -56.56 31.09
C LYS A 321 14.86 -56.45 30.80
N VAL A 322 15.56 -55.57 31.52
CA VAL A 322 17.01 -55.44 31.43
C VAL A 322 17.71 -56.54 32.23
N SER A 323 18.62 -57.28 31.59
CA SER A 323 19.49 -58.26 32.23
C SER A 323 20.95 -58.01 31.83
N GLY A 324 21.69 -57.30 32.70
CA GLY A 324 23.05 -56.88 32.43
C GLY A 324 23.12 -55.81 31.33
N LEU A 325 23.82 -56.10 30.22
CA LEU A 325 23.98 -55.18 29.08
C LEU A 325 22.97 -55.41 27.95
N ARG A 326 22.00 -56.32 28.13
CA ARG A 326 21.01 -56.68 27.09
C ARG A 326 19.59 -56.57 27.62
N VAL A 327 18.67 -56.26 26.72
CA VAL A 327 17.23 -56.30 26.97
C VAL A 327 16.71 -57.68 26.54
N VAL A 328 16.02 -58.36 27.44
CA VAL A 328 15.57 -59.76 27.29
C VAL A 328 14.04 -59.79 27.50
N PRO A 329 13.30 -60.64 26.77
CA PRO A 329 11.87 -60.79 26.99
C PRO A 329 11.55 -61.26 28.42
N ALA A 330 10.55 -60.64 29.04
CA ALA A 330 9.99 -61.03 30.33
C ALA A 330 8.80 -62.02 30.17
N VAL A 331 8.18 -62.04 28.97
CA VAL A 331 7.04 -62.87 28.61
C VAL A 331 7.43 -63.86 27.51
N THR A 332 6.74 -65.00 27.41
CA THR A 332 7.07 -66.10 26.48
C THR A 332 6.85 -65.79 25.00
N ASP A 333 6.07 -64.75 24.66
CA ASP A 333 5.83 -64.30 23.28
C ASP A 333 5.57 -62.78 23.26
N PRO A 334 6.63 -61.94 23.26
CA PRO A 334 6.48 -60.48 23.30
C PRO A 334 6.05 -59.94 21.92
N THR A 335 5.23 -58.90 21.92
CA THR A 335 4.86 -58.18 20.69
C THR A 335 6.06 -57.45 20.08
N TYR A 336 7.00 -57.01 20.92
CA TYR A 336 8.25 -56.38 20.50
C TYR A 336 9.44 -57.33 20.63
N ALA A 337 10.31 -57.33 19.62
CA ALA A 337 11.56 -58.07 19.68
C ALA A 337 12.58 -57.34 20.60
N CYS A 338 12.54 -57.65 21.90
CA CYS A 338 13.33 -57.00 22.95
C CYS A 338 14.84 -56.94 22.66
N SER A 339 15.39 -57.90 21.92
CA SER A 339 16.84 -58.00 21.63
C SER A 339 17.37 -56.91 20.68
N PHE A 340 16.51 -56.19 19.96
CA PHE A 340 16.93 -55.10 19.06
C PHE A 340 17.15 -53.77 19.78
N TYR A 341 16.72 -53.65 21.04
CA TYR A 341 16.79 -52.40 21.79
C TYR A 341 17.97 -52.39 22.75
N SER A 342 18.63 -51.22 22.87
CA SER A 342 19.71 -51.03 23.82
C SER A 342 19.16 -50.75 25.23
N VAL A 343 20.02 -50.87 26.24
CA VAL A 343 19.66 -50.50 27.63
C VAL A 343 19.31 -49.01 27.72
N MET A 344 19.92 -48.16 26.90
CA MET A 344 19.59 -46.74 26.82
C MET A 344 18.17 -46.53 26.29
N ASP A 345 17.79 -47.22 25.21
CA ASP A 345 16.44 -47.13 24.64
C ASP A 345 15.40 -47.59 25.66
N TYR A 346 15.68 -48.68 26.38
CA TYR A 346 14.82 -49.15 27.48
C TYR A 346 14.63 -48.08 28.55
N SER A 347 15.71 -47.44 29.01
CA SER A 347 15.62 -46.38 30.02
C SER A 347 14.79 -45.17 29.56
N THR A 348 14.84 -44.83 28.27
CA THR A 348 14.02 -43.76 27.70
C THR A 348 12.54 -44.15 27.60
N PHE A 349 12.24 -45.39 27.18
CA PHE A 349 10.85 -45.89 27.13
C PHE A 349 10.26 -46.02 28.54
N GLN A 350 11.05 -46.47 29.51
CA GLN A 350 10.66 -46.49 30.93
C GLN A 350 10.31 -45.08 31.42
N HIS A 351 11.17 -44.09 31.15
CA HIS A 351 10.90 -42.72 31.55
C HIS A 351 9.58 -42.17 30.98
N TRP A 352 9.25 -42.49 29.73
CA TRP A 352 8.00 -42.07 29.10
C TRP A 352 6.78 -42.84 29.59
N ALA A 353 6.92 -44.13 29.90
CA ALA A 353 5.87 -44.91 30.54
C ALA A 353 5.56 -44.36 31.94
N ASP A 354 6.59 -44.10 32.76
CA ASP A 354 6.44 -43.55 34.12
C ASP A 354 5.81 -42.15 34.12
N SER A 355 6.03 -41.37 33.06
CA SER A 355 5.53 -39.99 32.89
C SER A 355 4.30 -39.87 31.96
N GLN A 356 3.60 -40.99 31.70
CA GLN A 356 2.44 -41.04 30.79
C GLN A 356 1.33 -40.07 31.19
N THR A 357 0.94 -40.06 32.47
CA THR A 357 -0.13 -39.19 32.99
C THR A 357 0.20 -37.71 32.80
N THR A 358 1.42 -37.30 33.12
CA THR A 358 1.90 -35.92 32.94
C THR A 358 1.97 -35.53 31.48
N THR A 359 2.40 -36.45 30.62
CA THR A 359 2.45 -36.24 29.16
C THR A 359 1.05 -36.02 28.61
N PHE A 360 0.07 -36.82 29.01
CA PHE A 360 -1.31 -36.71 28.52
C PHE A 360 -1.95 -35.38 28.93
N VAL A 361 -1.79 -34.99 30.19
CA VAL A 361 -2.29 -33.69 30.68
C VAL A 361 -1.64 -32.53 29.92
N MET A 362 -0.33 -32.60 29.66
CA MET A 362 0.39 -31.57 28.93
C MET A 362 -0.09 -31.45 27.47
N TYR A 363 -0.16 -32.55 26.72
CA TYR A 363 -0.63 -32.49 25.33
C TYR A 363 -2.09 -32.04 25.23
N LEU A 364 -2.97 -32.53 26.10
CA LEU A 364 -4.36 -32.11 26.10
C LEU A 364 -4.52 -30.62 26.44
N SER A 365 -3.79 -30.11 27.44
CA SER A 365 -3.90 -28.72 27.87
C SER A 365 -3.36 -27.72 26.84
N PHE A 366 -2.32 -28.06 26.07
CA PHE A 366 -1.77 -27.17 25.05
C PHE A 366 -2.44 -27.32 23.67
N PHE A 367 -2.73 -28.54 23.22
CA PHE A 367 -3.21 -28.76 21.85
C PHE A 367 -4.72 -28.63 21.69
N VAL A 368 -5.53 -28.94 22.73
CA VAL A 368 -6.98 -28.76 22.64
C VAL A 368 -7.33 -27.27 22.38
N PRO A 369 -6.77 -26.28 23.11
CA PRO A 369 -6.97 -24.88 22.79
C PRO A 369 -6.50 -24.51 21.39
N VAL A 370 -5.35 -25.01 20.94
CA VAL A 370 -4.81 -24.75 19.60
C VAL A 370 -5.75 -25.24 18.50
N VAL A 371 -6.29 -26.45 18.64
CA VAL A 371 -7.28 -27.01 17.70
C VAL A 371 -8.56 -26.15 17.71
N VAL A 372 -9.06 -25.77 18.89
CA VAL A 372 -10.24 -24.90 19.01
C VAL A 372 -10.01 -23.57 18.31
N PHE A 373 -8.86 -22.91 18.53
CA PHE A 373 -8.55 -21.64 17.87
C PHE A 373 -8.43 -21.80 16.35
N HIS A 374 -7.81 -22.87 15.84
CA HIS A 374 -7.76 -23.13 14.40
C HIS A 374 -9.15 -23.36 13.79
N LEU A 375 -10.05 -24.07 14.49
CA LEU A 375 -11.43 -24.24 14.05
C LEU A 375 -12.23 -22.92 14.09
N MET A 376 -12.01 -22.08 15.11
CA MET A 376 -12.59 -20.73 15.16
C MET A 376 -12.10 -19.86 13.99
N LEU A 377 -10.80 -19.89 13.69
CA LEU A 377 -10.20 -19.16 12.58
C LEU A 377 -10.68 -19.69 11.22
N LEU A 378 -10.89 -21.00 11.09
CA LEU A 378 -11.54 -21.61 9.92
C LEU A 378 -12.96 -21.06 9.74
N ALA A 379 -13.78 -21.03 10.79
CA ALA A 379 -15.14 -20.51 10.70
C ALA A 379 -15.16 -19.01 10.35
N LEU A 380 -14.29 -18.20 10.99
CA LEU A 380 -14.16 -16.78 10.72
C LEU A 380 -13.67 -16.52 9.28
N SER A 381 -12.68 -17.27 8.81
CA SER A 381 -12.15 -17.12 7.45
C SER A 381 -13.16 -17.53 6.38
N LEU A 382 -13.97 -18.57 6.60
CA LEU A 382 -15.08 -18.92 5.71
C LEU A 382 -16.17 -17.84 5.67
N MET A 383 -16.50 -17.25 6.82
CA MET A 383 -17.41 -16.10 6.88
C MET A 383 -16.85 -14.91 6.08
N TRP A 384 -15.58 -14.56 6.27
CA TRP A 384 -14.94 -13.47 5.54
C TRP A 384 -14.80 -13.78 4.05
N TYR A 385 -14.47 -15.01 3.69
CA TYR A 385 -14.41 -15.47 2.30
C TYR A 385 -15.76 -15.32 1.60
N SER A 386 -16.86 -15.69 2.26
CA SER A 386 -18.23 -15.48 1.76
C SER A 386 -18.54 -13.99 1.56
N LYS A 387 -18.17 -13.14 2.54
CA LYS A 387 -18.38 -11.69 2.44
C LYS A 387 -17.56 -11.04 1.32
N LEU A 388 -16.29 -11.39 1.20
CA LEU A 388 -15.40 -10.91 0.13
C LEU A 388 -15.90 -11.36 -1.26
N ARG A 389 -16.37 -12.61 -1.40
CA ARG A 389 -16.98 -13.09 -2.65
C ARG A 389 -18.29 -12.37 -3.00
N LYS A 390 -19.08 -11.98 -2.00
CA LYS A 390 -20.32 -11.21 -2.17
C LYS A 390 -20.09 -9.71 -2.43
N GLY A 391 -18.84 -9.27 -2.57
CA GLY A 391 -18.50 -7.91 -2.95
C GLY A 391 -18.16 -6.97 -1.80
N LEU A 392 -18.05 -7.46 -0.56
CA LEU A 392 -17.53 -6.63 0.54
C LEU A 392 -16.12 -6.16 0.17
N ARG A 393 -15.92 -4.84 0.10
CA ARG A 393 -14.61 -4.24 -0.15
C ARG A 393 -14.07 -3.65 1.13
N ILE A 394 -12.99 -4.23 1.61
CA ILE A 394 -12.25 -3.71 2.75
C ILE A 394 -11.32 -2.63 2.17
N SER A 395 -11.77 -1.39 2.25
CA SER A 395 -11.01 -0.23 1.80
C SER A 395 -9.80 -0.06 2.71
N THR A 396 -8.61 -0.23 2.13
CA THR A 396 -7.36 0.11 2.79
C THR A 396 -6.99 1.54 2.40
N THR A 397 -6.89 2.48 3.35
CA THR A 397 -6.28 3.78 3.02
C THR A 397 -4.77 3.61 3.00
N GLY A 398 -4.18 3.69 1.80
CA GLY A 398 -2.75 3.71 1.61
C GLY A 398 -2.28 5.14 1.38
N PRO A 399 -1.02 5.49 1.71
CA PRO A 399 -0.46 6.79 1.35
C PRO A 399 -0.23 6.84 -0.17
N ALA A 400 -1.29 7.19 -0.91
CA ALA A 400 -1.18 7.61 -2.29
C ALA A 400 -0.93 9.13 -2.30
N GLY A 401 0.35 9.54 -2.27
CA GLY A 401 0.72 10.93 -2.56
C GLY A 401 0.34 11.99 -1.51
N GLY A 402 0.31 11.65 -0.22
CA GLY A 402 0.19 12.65 0.85
C GLY A 402 -1.24 13.12 1.17
N VAL A 403 -2.26 12.40 0.70
CA VAL A 403 -3.66 12.54 1.15
C VAL A 403 -4.14 11.15 1.58
N ALA A 404 -4.89 11.06 2.69
CA ALA A 404 -5.56 9.83 3.09
C ALA A 404 -6.61 9.48 2.01
N ALA A 405 -6.27 8.60 1.08
CA ALA A 405 -7.16 8.13 0.02
C ALA A 405 -7.52 6.67 0.32
N THR A 406 -8.82 6.36 0.32
CA THR A 406 -9.33 4.98 0.30
C THR A 406 -8.92 4.35 -1.03
N VAL A 407 -7.95 3.43 -0.99
CA VAL A 407 -7.58 2.66 -2.17
C VAL A 407 -8.60 1.55 -2.29
N ILE A 408 -9.62 1.78 -3.13
CA ILE A 408 -10.48 0.71 -3.60
C ILE A 408 -9.63 -0.10 -4.58
N THR A 409 -9.26 -1.33 -4.20
CA THR A 409 -8.48 -2.28 -5.02
C THR A 409 -9.31 -2.82 -6.19
N SER A 410 -9.78 -1.91 -7.05
CA SER A 410 -10.17 -2.15 -8.43
C SER A 410 -9.99 -0.87 -9.25
N GLY A 411 -8.80 -0.26 -9.21
CA GLY A 411 -8.37 0.76 -10.19
C GLY A 411 -9.15 2.08 -10.29
N TYR A 412 -10.26 2.27 -9.59
CA TYR A 412 -11.05 3.50 -9.61
C TYR A 412 -11.05 4.13 -8.21
N VAL A 413 -10.40 5.29 -8.13
CA VAL A 413 -10.42 6.17 -6.97
C VAL A 413 -11.65 7.07 -7.12
N ALA A 414 -12.73 6.81 -6.38
CA ALA A 414 -13.83 7.75 -6.27
C ALA A 414 -13.56 8.70 -5.09
N ARG A 415 -13.58 10.01 -5.37
CA ARG A 415 -13.39 11.06 -4.36
C ARG A 415 -14.78 11.47 -3.84
N GLY A 416 -14.99 11.48 -2.52
CA GLY A 416 -16.14 12.16 -1.89
C GLY A 416 -17.46 11.40 -1.80
N THR A 417 -17.45 10.07 -1.71
CA THR A 417 -18.67 9.27 -1.45
C THR A 417 -18.75 8.84 0.01
N GLU A 418 -19.96 8.86 0.61
CA GLU A 418 -20.23 8.29 1.92
C GLU A 418 -20.03 6.75 1.90
N ALA A 419 -19.78 6.14 3.07
CA ALA A 419 -19.46 4.71 3.19
C ALA A 419 -20.55 3.79 2.60
N ASP A 420 -21.80 4.27 2.55
CA ASP A 420 -22.97 3.52 2.11
C ASP A 420 -23.20 3.58 0.58
N ASP A 421 -22.45 4.43 -0.15
CA ASP A 421 -22.59 4.64 -1.59
C ASP A 421 -21.62 3.79 -2.43
N ALA A 422 -20.76 2.98 -1.80
CA ALA A 422 -19.79 2.12 -2.47
C ALA A 422 -20.46 1.12 -3.45
N ASP A 423 -21.68 0.69 -3.15
CA ASP A 423 -22.46 -0.22 -4.00
C ASP A 423 -22.98 0.46 -5.29
N LYS A 424 -23.27 1.76 -5.25
CA LYS A 424 -23.76 2.51 -6.44
C LYS A 424 -22.65 2.79 -7.44
N VAL A 425 -21.44 3.05 -6.95
CA VAL A 425 -20.24 3.27 -7.78
C VAL A 425 -19.83 1.99 -8.52
N ALA A 426 -20.02 0.81 -7.91
CA ALA A 426 -19.69 -0.47 -8.53
C ALA A 426 -20.60 -0.84 -9.71
N VAL A 427 -21.82 -0.29 -9.78
CA VAL A 427 -22.82 -0.56 -10.82
C VAL A 427 -22.86 0.54 -11.89
N GLY A 428 -22.00 1.57 -11.79
CA GLY A 428 -21.95 2.67 -12.75
C GLY A 428 -23.13 3.64 -12.65
N VAL A 429 -23.84 3.66 -11.51
CA VAL A 429 -24.93 4.60 -11.24
C VAL A 429 -24.33 5.91 -10.75
N PRO A 430 -24.69 7.08 -11.30
CA PRO A 430 -24.20 8.36 -10.82
C PRO A 430 -24.63 8.60 -9.37
N VAL A 431 -23.67 8.94 -8.51
CA VAL A 431 -23.90 9.20 -7.08
C VAL A 431 -23.96 10.72 -6.84
N SER A 432 -24.96 11.17 -6.08
CA SER A 432 -25.10 12.58 -5.70
C SER A 432 -24.05 12.99 -4.68
N SER A 433 -23.55 14.22 -4.79
CA SER A 433 -22.62 14.81 -3.81
C SER A 433 -23.22 14.79 -2.39
N PRO A 434 -22.39 14.67 -1.33
CA PRO A 434 -22.88 14.66 0.05
C PRO A 434 -23.65 15.96 0.32
N LYS A 435 -24.88 15.83 0.84
CA LYS A 435 -25.65 16.98 1.29
C LYS A 435 -24.93 17.52 2.53
N ILE A 436 -24.31 18.70 2.39
CA ILE A 436 -23.84 19.47 3.53
C ILE A 436 -25.07 19.67 4.43
N LYS A 437 -25.04 19.14 5.66
CA LYS A 437 -26.08 19.46 6.65
C LYS A 437 -26.09 20.97 6.83
N GLU A 438 -27.26 21.58 6.75
CA GLU A 438 -27.48 23.03 6.80
C GLU A 438 -27.02 23.71 8.10
N GLU A 439 -26.44 22.97 9.06
CA GLU A 439 -26.01 23.48 10.37
C GLU A 439 -24.69 24.27 10.33
N ASP A 440 -23.88 24.16 9.27
CA ASP A 440 -22.59 24.87 9.15
C ASP A 440 -22.66 26.17 8.33
N LYS A 441 -23.84 26.76 8.17
CA LYS A 441 -24.01 28.14 7.64
C LYS A 441 -24.51 29.07 8.74
N ILE A 442 -23.61 29.43 9.66
CA ILE A 442 -23.66 30.71 10.40
C ILE A 442 -22.25 31.29 10.45
#